data_AF-A0A3D3NQG0-F1
#
_entry.id   AF-A0A3D3NQG0-F1
#
_cell.length_a   1.000
_cell.length_b   1.000
_cell.length_c   1.000
_cell.angle_alpha   90.00
_cell.angle_beta   90.00
_cell.angle_gamma   90.00
#
_symmetry.space_group_name_H-M   'P 1'
#
loop_
_entity.id
_entity.type
_entity.pdbx_description
1 polymer ?
#
loop_
_entity_poly.entity_id
_entity_poly.type
_entity_poly.pdbx_seq_one_letter_code
_entity_poly.pdbx_strand_id
1 'polypeptide(L)'
;MRHTTAPGCVSPEEKSRAALDLLLEAQRHSLPIDPAELDSAFKDIENWLVPVPELGALFYEPRGSLASSLAHLARFPGAEERLFPGHAAFEVSVDERVMTEKKTLRGALLVEKFISLEKRRAAGLDLSETRAEGLPVDINLLDEVETARAAPDTMAAVKLALKIKRLPLMADDARRRADTRLSLGERYSSGFSGVPVEDYLERCFSNAGFLPETLELTRFLITHRRLLEDLVADGVNDKSKVDRLASVCGGTSRLRALFVFTRADRAGWKDNVTDPGNWFAIRELYKMTWERFHPPGNPLGILDQMLAGGMPEEDAEVMRDLGVSFFGGAYARHTSRFSGHLAALHQKRETEPLLRMLHDGASIILGIAANNIQGLAAAICHTLWTNGVPVFRSHLFSATNLGLALDFFHLRPGTAQPGREVLEKMRREIAAGPPSRAALPALPVSNMVMERRDSKVMRLRVWSPETSGGLLCMMTGLLYHALDAGIYALDSRAETDGTRLTILHSLPSRMTPENALARLRAETSLVA
;
A
#
# COMPACT_ATOMS: atom_id res chain seq x y z
N MET A 1 -24.13 -5.87 33.36
CA MET A 1 -25.40 -5.14 33.08
C MET A 1 -26.53 -6.14 33.31
N ARG A 2 -27.77 -5.70 33.61
CA ARG A 2 -28.92 -6.62 33.63
C ARG A 2 -29.98 -6.21 32.60
N HIS A 3 -30.29 -7.06 31.62
CA HIS A 3 -31.24 -6.82 30.53
C HIS A 3 -32.62 -7.40 30.87
N THR A 4 -33.59 -6.53 31.20
CA THR A 4 -34.89 -6.93 31.79
C THR A 4 -35.93 -7.44 30.78
N THR A 5 -35.64 -7.49 29.48
CA THR A 5 -36.63 -7.82 28.42
C THR A 5 -36.53 -9.24 27.84
N ALA A 6 -35.48 -10.01 28.15
CA ALA A 6 -35.25 -11.35 27.57
C ALA A 6 -36.36 -12.42 27.82
N PRO A 7 -37.07 -12.45 28.97
CA PRO A 7 -38.04 -13.53 29.24
C PRO A 7 -39.35 -13.47 28.44
N GLY A 8 -39.58 -12.42 27.64
CA GLY A 8 -40.87 -12.17 26.96
C GLY A 8 -40.84 -12.13 25.43
N CYS A 9 -39.68 -12.32 24.79
CA CYS A 9 -39.54 -12.23 23.33
C CYS A 9 -40.09 -13.48 22.62
N VAL A 10 -41.04 -13.30 21.69
CA VAL A 10 -41.78 -14.41 21.06
C VAL A 10 -41.25 -14.68 19.64
N SER A 11 -40.88 -13.63 18.89
CA SER A 11 -40.40 -13.74 17.51
C SER A 11 -38.87 -13.82 17.39
N PRO A 12 -38.34 -14.42 16.29
CA PRO A 12 -36.90 -14.39 15.97
C PRO A 12 -36.33 -12.96 15.93
N GLU A 13 -37.11 -12.00 15.44
CA GLU A 13 -36.75 -10.58 15.37
C GLU A 13 -36.59 -10.00 16.77
N GLU A 14 -37.59 -10.13 17.66
CA GLU A 14 -37.52 -9.61 19.04
C GLU A 14 -36.33 -10.19 19.82
N LYS A 15 -36.07 -11.50 19.66
CA LYS A 15 -34.90 -12.14 20.26
C LYS A 15 -33.59 -11.59 19.71
N SER A 16 -33.52 -11.37 18.39
CA SER A 16 -32.35 -10.77 17.73
C SER A 16 -32.10 -9.35 18.20
N ARG A 17 -33.14 -8.52 18.33
CA ARG A 17 -33.03 -7.15 18.84
C ARG A 17 -32.48 -7.16 20.27
N ALA A 18 -33.08 -7.94 21.16
CA ALA A 18 -32.65 -8.04 22.56
C ALA A 18 -31.18 -8.51 22.70
N ALA A 19 -30.77 -9.51 21.91
CA ALA A 19 -29.40 -10.02 21.97
C ALA A 19 -28.37 -9.02 21.39
N LEU A 20 -28.68 -8.37 20.27
CA LEU A 20 -27.79 -7.38 19.65
C LEU A 20 -27.75 -6.05 20.43
N ASP A 21 -28.86 -5.63 21.04
CA ASP A 21 -28.91 -4.49 21.98
C ASP A 21 -28.00 -4.74 23.19
N LEU A 22 -28.02 -5.96 23.75
CA LEU A 22 -27.13 -6.32 24.84
C LEU A 22 -25.64 -6.23 24.43
N LEU A 23 -25.29 -6.67 23.21
CA LEU A 23 -23.94 -6.48 22.67
C LEU A 23 -23.61 -5.00 22.46
N LEU A 24 -24.57 -4.21 21.95
CA LEU A 24 -24.39 -2.80 21.68
C LEU A 24 -24.13 -2.01 22.97
N GLU A 25 -24.90 -2.26 24.01
CA GLU A 25 -24.70 -1.62 25.31
C GLU A 25 -23.38 -2.04 25.96
N ALA A 26 -23.03 -3.33 25.88
CA ALA A 26 -21.73 -3.82 26.35
C ALA A 26 -20.56 -3.15 25.60
N GLN A 27 -20.66 -3.01 24.29
CA GLN A 27 -19.70 -2.32 23.44
C GLN A 27 -19.59 -0.85 23.84
N ARG A 28 -20.70 -0.11 23.86
CA ARG A 28 -20.75 1.33 24.16
C ARG A 28 -20.10 1.67 25.49
N HIS A 29 -20.30 0.82 26.50
CA HIS A 29 -19.81 1.03 27.86
C HIS A 29 -18.47 0.33 28.15
N SER A 30 -17.92 -0.44 27.21
CA SER A 30 -16.74 -1.30 27.43
C SER A 30 -16.87 -2.21 28.65
N LEU A 31 -18.08 -2.72 28.90
CA LEU A 31 -18.37 -3.56 30.06
C LEU A 31 -18.48 -5.04 29.67
N PRO A 32 -18.00 -5.98 30.51
CA PRO A 32 -18.31 -7.38 30.31
C PRO A 32 -19.81 -7.62 30.49
N ILE A 33 -20.38 -8.47 29.65
CA ILE A 33 -21.75 -8.97 29.84
C ILE A 33 -21.71 -10.04 30.93
N ASP A 34 -22.72 -10.03 31.79
CA ASP A 34 -22.87 -11.04 32.84
C ASP A 34 -23.01 -12.45 32.21
N PRO A 35 -22.17 -13.43 32.57
CA PRO A 35 -22.26 -14.79 32.06
C PRO A 35 -23.66 -15.43 32.11
N ALA A 36 -24.45 -15.13 33.14
CA ALA A 36 -25.81 -15.67 33.26
C ALA A 36 -26.79 -15.06 32.24
N GLU A 37 -26.59 -13.80 31.85
CA GLU A 37 -27.36 -13.17 30.78
C GLU A 37 -26.91 -13.63 29.40
N LEU A 38 -25.61 -13.92 29.25
CA LEU A 38 -25.05 -14.48 28.03
C LEU A 38 -25.68 -15.83 27.68
N ASP A 39 -25.75 -16.75 28.63
CA ASP A 39 -26.25 -18.10 28.36
C ASP A 39 -27.77 -18.12 28.11
N SER A 40 -28.52 -17.16 28.68
CA SER A 40 -29.97 -17.08 28.50
C SER A 40 -30.38 -16.30 27.25
N ALA A 41 -29.71 -15.20 26.93
CA ALA A 41 -30.05 -14.35 25.78
C ALA A 41 -29.56 -14.92 24.43
N PHE A 42 -28.51 -15.76 24.43
CA PHE A 42 -27.91 -16.35 23.23
C PHE A 42 -28.20 -17.85 23.07
N LYS A 43 -29.12 -18.39 23.89
CA LYS A 43 -29.49 -19.79 23.82
C LYS A 43 -30.09 -20.15 22.45
N ASP A 44 -29.60 -21.22 21.83
CA ASP A 44 -30.08 -21.76 20.55
C ASP A 44 -30.08 -20.71 19.41
N ILE A 45 -29.13 -19.77 19.46
CA ILE A 45 -29.04 -18.59 18.57
C ILE A 45 -28.96 -18.95 17.08
N GLU A 46 -28.46 -20.13 16.74
CA GLU A 46 -28.45 -20.69 15.40
C GLU A 46 -29.83 -20.93 14.80
N ASN A 47 -30.89 -20.89 15.61
CA ASN A 47 -32.26 -21.15 15.14
C ASN A 47 -33.05 -19.87 14.86
N TRP A 48 -32.69 -18.75 15.50
CA TRP A 48 -33.53 -17.55 15.49
C TRP A 48 -32.81 -16.25 15.16
N LEU A 49 -31.47 -16.19 15.16
CA LEU A 49 -30.77 -14.94 14.88
C LEU A 49 -31.05 -14.45 13.47
N VAL A 50 -31.50 -13.21 13.32
CA VAL A 50 -31.75 -12.61 12.01
C VAL A 50 -31.20 -11.19 11.98
N PRO A 51 -30.85 -10.66 10.79
CA PRO A 51 -30.44 -9.25 10.67
C PRO A 51 -31.58 -8.32 11.11
N VAL A 52 -31.29 -7.45 12.07
CA VAL A 52 -32.19 -6.42 12.62
C VAL A 52 -31.42 -5.10 12.75
N PRO A 53 -32.07 -3.93 12.96
CA PRO A 53 -31.40 -2.63 12.96
C PRO A 53 -30.19 -2.49 13.91
N GLU A 54 -30.23 -3.20 15.04
CA GLU A 54 -29.19 -3.24 16.05
C GLU A 54 -27.88 -3.85 15.51
N LEU A 55 -27.95 -4.68 14.46
CA LEU A 55 -26.76 -5.16 13.75
C LEU A 55 -25.98 -3.99 13.18
N GLY A 56 -26.63 -3.08 12.44
CA GLY A 56 -26.01 -1.88 11.91
C GLY A 56 -25.49 -0.99 13.01
N ALA A 57 -26.25 -0.82 14.10
CA ALA A 57 -25.85 -0.01 15.24
C ALA A 57 -24.49 -0.42 15.84
N LEU A 58 -24.18 -1.73 15.90
CA LEU A 58 -22.86 -2.22 16.33
C LEU A 58 -21.71 -1.69 15.46
N PHE A 59 -21.94 -1.55 14.15
CA PHE A 59 -20.93 -1.05 13.21
C PHE A 59 -20.79 0.47 13.27
N TYR A 60 -21.88 1.20 13.48
CA TYR A 60 -21.88 2.66 13.65
C TYR A 60 -21.31 3.11 14.99
N GLU A 61 -21.45 2.30 16.05
CA GLU A 61 -21.02 2.67 17.40
C GLU A 61 -19.51 3.01 17.42
N PRO A 62 -19.16 4.28 17.75
CA PRO A 62 -17.77 4.73 17.77
C PRO A 62 -17.01 4.29 19.03
N ARG A 63 -17.71 3.89 20.10
CA ARG A 63 -17.11 3.50 21.39
C ARG A 63 -16.96 1.99 21.50
N GLY A 64 -16.07 1.57 22.39
CA GLY A 64 -15.78 0.16 22.63
C GLY A 64 -15.11 -0.53 21.45
N SER A 65 -15.32 -1.83 21.33
CA SER A 65 -14.72 -2.65 20.29
C SER A 65 -15.76 -3.53 19.59
N LEU A 66 -15.95 -3.31 18.30
CA LEU A 66 -16.75 -4.20 17.45
C LEU A 66 -16.09 -5.58 17.37
N ALA A 67 -14.76 -5.63 17.47
CA ALA A 67 -13.99 -6.87 17.49
C ALA A 67 -14.45 -7.79 18.63
N SER A 68 -14.68 -7.23 19.82
CA SER A 68 -15.19 -7.98 20.98
C SER A 68 -16.60 -8.51 20.76
N SER A 69 -17.50 -7.69 20.19
CA SER A 69 -18.88 -8.08 19.86
C SER A 69 -18.92 -9.23 18.84
N LEU A 70 -18.09 -9.17 17.79
CA LEU A 70 -17.99 -10.23 16.79
C LEU A 70 -17.32 -11.49 17.34
N ALA A 71 -16.23 -11.34 18.12
CA ALA A 71 -15.59 -12.47 18.80
C ALA A 71 -16.54 -13.19 19.74
N HIS A 72 -17.47 -12.44 20.36
CA HIS A 72 -18.52 -13.01 21.18
C HIS A 72 -19.50 -13.85 20.35
N LEU A 73 -20.03 -13.30 19.25
CA LEU A 73 -20.94 -14.02 18.34
C LEU A 73 -20.30 -15.28 17.76
N ALA A 74 -19.00 -15.24 17.45
CA ALA A 74 -18.24 -16.38 16.93
C ALA A 74 -18.14 -17.57 17.91
N ARG A 75 -18.44 -17.38 19.20
CA ARG A 75 -18.49 -18.48 20.18
C ARG A 75 -19.70 -19.38 20.00
N PHE A 76 -20.73 -18.90 19.29
CA PHE A 76 -21.96 -19.65 19.06
C PHE A 76 -21.96 -20.18 17.61
N PRO A 77 -21.91 -21.51 17.42
CA PRO A 77 -21.96 -22.11 16.09
C PRO A 77 -23.17 -21.59 15.30
N GLY A 78 -22.99 -21.26 14.02
CA GLY A 78 -24.07 -20.82 13.14
C GLY A 78 -24.53 -19.36 13.30
N ALA A 79 -24.21 -18.66 14.40
CA ALA A 79 -24.61 -17.26 14.57
C ALA A 79 -24.06 -16.35 13.46
N GLU A 80 -22.77 -16.49 13.13
CA GLU A 80 -22.16 -15.69 12.07
C GLU A 80 -22.66 -16.05 10.67
N GLU A 81 -23.04 -17.30 10.41
CA GLU A 81 -23.64 -17.71 9.13
C GLU A 81 -25.01 -17.04 8.92
N ARG A 82 -25.78 -16.87 10.00
CA ARG A 82 -27.11 -16.24 9.93
C ARG A 82 -27.05 -14.74 9.67
N LEU A 83 -26.06 -14.06 10.26
CA LEU A 83 -25.86 -12.63 10.03
C LEU A 83 -25.05 -12.33 8.76
N PHE A 84 -24.17 -13.24 8.36
CA PHE A 84 -23.24 -13.08 7.23
C PHE A 84 -23.17 -14.37 6.39
N PRO A 85 -24.18 -14.64 5.53
CA PRO A 85 -24.25 -15.87 4.75
C PRO A 85 -22.96 -16.20 3.97
N GLY A 86 -22.51 -17.45 4.04
CA GLY A 86 -21.23 -17.92 3.49
C GLY A 86 -20.06 -17.88 4.47
N HIS A 87 -20.27 -17.43 5.72
CA HIS A 87 -19.25 -17.43 6.76
C HIS A 87 -18.79 -18.85 7.13
N ALA A 88 -19.69 -19.82 7.19
CA ALA A 88 -19.35 -21.21 7.51
C ALA A 88 -18.40 -21.81 6.44
N ALA A 89 -18.69 -21.56 5.16
CA ALA A 89 -17.81 -21.97 4.06
C ALA A 89 -16.46 -21.23 4.11
N PHE A 90 -16.46 -19.95 4.49
CA PHE A 90 -15.24 -19.19 4.72
C PHE A 90 -14.38 -19.79 5.84
N GLU A 91 -14.97 -20.16 6.98
CA GLU A 91 -14.25 -20.77 8.12
C GLU A 91 -13.65 -22.14 7.79
N VAL A 92 -14.28 -22.94 6.93
CA VAL A 92 -13.82 -24.29 6.55
C VAL A 92 -12.88 -24.29 5.32
N SER A 93 -12.80 -23.18 4.58
CA SER A 93 -11.95 -23.08 3.37
C SER A 93 -10.46 -23.43 3.62
N VAL A 94 -9.67 -23.70 2.59
CA VAL A 94 -8.22 -23.91 2.70
C VAL A 94 -7.51 -22.63 2.24
N ASP A 95 -7.67 -21.54 3.00
CA ASP A 95 -6.91 -20.32 2.77
C ASP A 95 -5.45 -20.56 3.19
N GLU A 96 -4.58 -20.71 2.19
CA GLU A 96 -3.12 -20.88 2.34
C GLU A 96 -2.51 -19.81 3.25
N ARG A 97 -3.06 -18.59 3.28
CA ARG A 97 -2.64 -17.52 4.20
C ARG A 97 -2.76 -17.93 5.67
N VAL A 98 -3.85 -18.61 6.03
CA VAL A 98 -4.15 -19.05 7.41
C VAL A 98 -3.32 -20.27 7.79
N MET A 99 -3.02 -21.14 6.81
CA MET A 99 -2.13 -22.29 6.99
C MET A 99 -0.66 -21.85 7.17
N THR A 100 -0.21 -20.84 6.42
CA THR A 100 1.16 -20.29 6.52
C THR A 100 1.38 -19.50 7.82
N GLU A 101 0.34 -18.85 8.35
CA GLU A 101 0.43 -17.98 9.53
C GLU A 101 0.37 -18.73 10.88
N LYS A 102 0.22 -20.06 10.92
CA LYS A 102 0.16 -20.89 12.16
C LYS A 102 -0.76 -20.35 13.29
N LYS A 103 -1.67 -19.42 13.00
CA LYS A 103 -2.62 -18.86 13.95
C LYS A 103 -3.91 -19.66 13.84
N THR A 104 -4.20 -20.42 14.88
CA THR A 104 -5.46 -21.11 15.09
C THR A 104 -6.60 -20.08 15.13
N LEU A 105 -7.60 -20.25 14.25
CA LEU A 105 -8.89 -19.54 14.14
C LEU A 105 -8.89 -18.24 13.30
N ARG A 106 -9.57 -18.27 12.14
CA ARG A 106 -9.71 -17.13 11.19
C ARG A 106 -10.39 -15.91 11.79
N GLY A 107 -11.31 -16.12 12.72
CA GLY A 107 -11.91 -15.06 13.54
C GLY A 107 -10.86 -14.20 14.26
N ALA A 108 -9.74 -14.78 14.70
CA ALA A 108 -8.70 -14.03 15.43
C ALA A 108 -8.01 -12.98 14.56
N LEU A 109 -7.73 -13.28 13.28
CA LEU A 109 -7.12 -12.32 12.37
C LEU A 109 -8.07 -11.17 12.03
N LEU A 110 -9.37 -11.46 11.86
CA LEU A 110 -10.37 -10.40 11.64
C LEU A 110 -10.49 -9.49 12.87
N VAL A 111 -10.48 -10.08 14.07
CA VAL A 111 -10.45 -9.34 15.34
C VAL A 111 -9.21 -8.44 15.43
N GLU A 112 -8.03 -8.94 15.08
CA GLU A 112 -6.79 -8.16 15.05
C GLU A 112 -6.88 -6.94 14.11
N LYS A 113 -7.53 -7.09 12.95
CA LYS A 113 -7.77 -5.98 12.01
C LYS A 113 -8.69 -4.92 12.58
N PHE A 114 -9.77 -5.30 13.26
CA PHE A 114 -10.67 -4.35 13.91
C PHE A 114 -9.97 -3.60 15.05
N ILE A 115 -9.24 -4.31 15.90
CA ILE A 115 -8.44 -3.69 16.97
C ILE A 115 -7.43 -2.69 16.38
N SER A 116 -6.74 -3.06 15.29
CA SER A 116 -5.81 -2.16 14.61
C SER A 116 -6.49 -0.92 14.04
N LEU A 117 -7.68 -1.07 13.44
CA LEU A 117 -8.48 0.04 12.92
C LEU A 117 -8.94 0.99 14.04
N GLU A 118 -9.45 0.44 15.14
CA GLU A 118 -9.92 1.19 16.31
C GLU A 118 -8.77 1.97 16.97
N LYS A 119 -7.61 1.33 17.18
CA LYS A 119 -6.40 1.99 17.71
C LYS A 119 -5.92 3.13 16.82
N ARG A 120 -5.90 2.94 15.50
CA ARG A 120 -5.50 3.99 14.55
C ARG A 120 -6.47 5.16 14.52
N ARG A 121 -7.78 4.88 14.59
CA ARG A 121 -8.79 5.94 14.70
C ARG A 121 -8.56 6.76 15.95
N ALA A 122 -8.36 6.11 17.10
CA ALA A 122 -8.09 6.80 18.36
C ALA A 122 -6.83 7.67 18.30
N ALA A 123 -5.71 7.13 17.79
CA ALA A 123 -4.47 7.87 17.62
C ALA A 123 -4.60 9.07 16.65
N GLY A 124 -5.50 8.98 15.68
CA GLY A 124 -5.72 10.02 14.68
C GLY A 124 -6.64 11.16 15.13
N LEU A 125 -7.48 10.97 16.14
CA LEU A 125 -8.44 12.00 16.58
C LEU A 125 -7.69 13.27 17.03
N ASP A 126 -6.76 13.15 17.98
CA ASP A 126 -5.92 14.26 18.45
C ASP A 126 -5.12 14.93 17.30
N LEU A 127 -4.61 14.10 16.37
CA LEU A 127 -3.86 14.56 15.21
C LEU A 127 -4.72 15.29 14.18
N SER A 128 -6.02 15.00 14.14
CA SER A 128 -6.96 15.55 13.16
C SER A 128 -7.58 16.88 13.63
N GLU A 129 -7.80 17.06 14.93
CA GLU A 129 -8.39 18.27 15.51
C GLU A 129 -7.53 19.53 15.26
N THR A 130 -6.21 19.35 15.20
CA THR A 130 -5.27 20.43 14.93
C THR A 130 -5.04 20.70 13.43
N ARG A 131 -5.72 19.97 12.53
CA ARG A 131 -5.49 20.02 11.09
C ARG A 131 -6.78 20.21 10.30
N ALA A 132 -6.92 21.39 9.69
CA ALA A 132 -8.07 21.70 8.84
C ALA A 132 -8.25 20.67 7.71
N GLU A 133 -9.52 20.34 7.43
CA GLU A 133 -9.88 19.55 6.25
C GLU A 133 -9.50 20.34 4.97
N GLY A 134 -8.93 19.67 3.97
CA GLY A 134 -8.44 20.33 2.76
C GLY A 134 -6.98 20.78 2.81
N LEU A 135 -6.26 20.59 3.93
CA LEU A 135 -4.81 20.79 3.98
C LEU A 135 -4.03 19.49 3.73
N PRO A 136 -2.85 19.56 3.07
CA PRO A 136 -1.98 18.41 2.92
C PRO A 136 -1.60 17.80 4.26
N VAL A 137 -1.75 16.49 4.39
CA VAL A 137 -1.31 15.72 5.56
C VAL A 137 0.08 15.16 5.27
N ASP A 138 0.98 15.20 6.25
CA ASP A 138 2.25 14.46 6.14
C ASP A 138 1.94 12.98 5.87
N ILE A 139 2.53 12.45 4.81
CA ILE A 139 2.35 11.07 4.38
C ILE A 139 2.67 10.04 5.50
N ASN A 140 3.47 10.38 6.50
CA ASN A 140 3.72 9.52 7.66
C ASN A 140 2.57 9.47 8.68
N LEU A 141 1.70 10.49 8.70
CA LEU A 141 0.54 10.58 9.59
C LEU A 141 -0.78 10.26 8.88
N LEU A 142 -0.70 9.96 7.59
CA LEU A 142 -1.84 9.76 6.72
C LEU A 142 -2.76 8.63 7.22
N ASP A 143 -2.18 7.54 7.71
CA ASP A 143 -2.93 6.37 8.18
C ASP A 143 -3.86 6.74 9.33
N GLU A 144 -3.35 7.39 10.36
CA GLU A 144 -4.09 7.81 11.55
C GLU A 144 -5.08 8.93 11.22
N VAL A 145 -4.61 9.99 10.56
CA VAL A 145 -5.43 11.17 10.25
C VAL A 145 -6.59 10.84 9.33
N GLU A 146 -6.37 10.09 8.25
CA GLU A 146 -7.45 9.74 7.32
C GLU A 146 -8.41 8.71 7.91
N THR A 147 -7.95 7.84 8.82
CA THR A 147 -8.82 6.93 9.58
C THR A 147 -9.71 7.72 10.55
N ALA A 148 -9.17 8.72 11.25
CA ALA A 148 -9.94 9.57 12.17
C ALA A 148 -10.96 10.46 11.45
N ARG A 149 -10.59 11.01 10.27
CA ARG A 149 -11.45 11.81 9.40
C ARG A 149 -12.55 11.02 8.68
N ALA A 150 -12.57 9.70 8.80
CA ALA A 150 -13.65 8.90 8.25
C ALA A 150 -14.95 9.17 9.01
N ALA A 151 -15.97 9.68 8.29
CA ALA A 151 -17.30 9.89 8.83
C ALA A 151 -17.91 8.58 9.36
N PRO A 152 -18.89 8.63 10.29
CA PRO A 152 -19.53 7.44 10.85
C PRO A 152 -19.95 6.41 9.79
N ASP A 153 -20.61 6.85 8.72
CA ASP A 153 -21.07 6.00 7.61
C ASP A 153 -19.90 5.38 6.82
N THR A 154 -18.84 6.16 6.61
CA THR A 154 -17.61 5.66 5.99
C THR A 154 -16.97 4.58 6.85
N MET A 155 -16.90 4.79 8.17
CA MET A 155 -16.33 3.82 9.09
C MET A 155 -17.19 2.56 9.18
N ALA A 156 -18.52 2.68 9.23
CA ALA A 156 -19.43 1.54 9.21
C ALA A 156 -19.27 0.74 7.91
N ALA A 157 -19.16 1.40 6.75
CA ALA A 157 -18.91 0.74 5.47
C ALA A 157 -17.55 0.02 5.44
N VAL A 158 -16.48 0.66 5.95
CA VAL A 158 -15.16 0.02 6.07
C VAL A 158 -15.23 -1.22 6.96
N LYS A 159 -15.86 -1.12 8.14
CA LYS A 159 -16.01 -2.23 9.08
C LYS A 159 -16.82 -3.38 8.45
N LEU A 160 -17.95 -3.06 7.80
CA LEU A 160 -18.79 -4.06 7.13
C LEU A 160 -18.03 -4.73 5.98
N ALA A 161 -17.38 -3.95 5.11
CA ALA A 161 -16.54 -4.47 4.03
C ALA A 161 -15.44 -5.40 4.57
N LEU A 162 -14.76 -5.06 5.67
CA LEU A 162 -13.76 -5.95 6.29
C LEU A 162 -14.36 -7.29 6.71
N LYS A 163 -15.56 -7.29 7.30
CA LYS A 163 -16.27 -8.50 7.71
C LYS A 163 -16.65 -9.37 6.51
N ILE A 164 -17.15 -8.77 5.44
CA ILE A 164 -17.82 -9.54 4.37
C ILE A 164 -17.08 -9.62 3.04
N LYS A 165 -15.98 -8.90 2.79
CA LYS A 165 -15.33 -8.77 1.45
C LYS A 165 -14.97 -10.07 0.70
N ARG A 166 -14.99 -11.21 1.38
CA ARG A 166 -14.74 -12.53 0.78
C ARG A 166 -16.01 -13.35 0.58
N LEU A 167 -17.12 -12.97 1.18
CA LEU A 167 -18.37 -13.73 1.15
C LEU A 167 -19.09 -13.58 -0.20
N PRO A 168 -19.38 -12.37 -0.71
CA PRO A 168 -20.05 -12.22 -2.00
C PRO A 168 -19.23 -12.78 -3.16
N LEU A 169 -19.93 -13.33 -4.13
CA LEU A 169 -19.37 -13.79 -5.40
C LEU A 169 -19.08 -12.59 -6.31
N MET A 170 -17.82 -12.43 -6.69
CA MET A 170 -17.36 -11.42 -7.65
C MET A 170 -17.30 -11.99 -9.07
N ALA A 171 -17.38 -11.13 -10.08
CA ALA A 171 -17.21 -11.52 -11.48
C ALA A 171 -15.88 -12.24 -11.74
N ASP A 172 -14.82 -11.85 -11.03
CA ASP A 172 -13.48 -12.45 -11.16
C ASP A 172 -13.37 -13.85 -10.55
N ASP A 173 -14.24 -14.22 -9.60
CA ASP A 173 -14.14 -15.50 -8.91
C ASP A 173 -14.40 -16.66 -9.88
N ALA A 174 -15.35 -16.51 -10.83
CA ALA A 174 -15.60 -17.52 -11.85
C ALA A 174 -14.37 -17.74 -12.75
N ARG A 175 -13.69 -16.66 -13.16
CA ARG A 175 -12.46 -16.73 -13.97
C ARG A 175 -11.34 -17.41 -13.22
N ARG A 176 -11.12 -17.07 -11.94
CA ARG A 176 -10.11 -17.69 -11.10
C ARG A 176 -10.38 -19.17 -10.87
N ARG A 177 -11.63 -19.54 -10.56
CA ARG A 177 -12.02 -20.95 -10.38
C ARG A 177 -11.73 -21.80 -11.63
N ALA A 178 -11.83 -21.22 -12.83
CA ALA A 178 -11.52 -21.90 -14.08
C ALA A 178 -10.02 -21.95 -14.43
N ASP A 179 -9.17 -21.11 -13.84
CA ASP A 179 -7.74 -21.07 -14.14
C ASP A 179 -6.97 -22.18 -13.41
N THR A 180 -6.60 -23.23 -14.15
CA THR A 180 -5.88 -24.39 -13.61
C THR A 180 -4.42 -24.10 -13.27
N ARG A 181 -3.90 -22.91 -13.60
CA ARG A 181 -2.55 -22.47 -13.22
C ARG A 181 -2.48 -21.96 -11.78
N LEU A 182 -3.61 -21.56 -11.21
CA LEU A 182 -3.71 -21.06 -9.83
C LEU A 182 -3.83 -22.21 -8.83
N SER A 183 -3.29 -22.03 -7.62
CA SER A 183 -3.46 -22.98 -6.52
C SER A 183 -4.94 -23.12 -6.13
N LEU A 184 -5.34 -24.23 -5.50
CA LEU A 184 -6.71 -24.37 -4.99
C LEU A 184 -7.09 -23.25 -4.02
N GLY A 185 -6.15 -22.79 -3.19
CA GLY A 185 -6.34 -21.67 -2.28
C GLY A 185 -6.63 -20.37 -3.05
N GLU A 186 -5.89 -20.08 -4.11
CA GLU A 186 -6.10 -18.90 -4.95
C GLU A 186 -7.43 -18.94 -5.70
N ARG A 187 -7.80 -20.11 -6.24
CA ARG A 187 -9.04 -20.36 -6.99
C ARG A 187 -10.29 -20.20 -6.13
N TYR A 188 -10.22 -20.57 -4.85
CA TYR A 188 -11.37 -20.58 -3.92
C TYR A 188 -11.17 -19.61 -2.74
N SER A 189 -10.47 -18.49 -2.96
CA SER A 189 -10.16 -17.48 -1.92
C SER A 189 -11.30 -16.50 -1.61
N SER A 190 -12.36 -16.46 -2.43
CA SER A 190 -13.56 -15.63 -2.23
C SER A 190 -14.81 -16.21 -2.94
N GLY A 191 -15.95 -15.56 -2.69
CA GLY A 191 -17.25 -15.96 -3.23
C GLY A 191 -17.88 -17.12 -2.47
N PHE A 192 -17.70 -17.13 -1.14
CA PHE A 192 -18.13 -18.20 -0.25
C PHE A 192 -19.64 -18.32 -0.09
N SER A 193 -20.40 -17.24 -0.31
CA SER A 193 -21.86 -17.26 -0.26
C SER A 193 -22.49 -17.77 -1.56
N GLY A 194 -21.75 -17.74 -2.67
CA GLY A 194 -22.29 -17.99 -4.01
C GLY A 194 -23.27 -16.92 -4.54
N VAL A 195 -23.62 -15.93 -3.73
CA VAL A 195 -24.53 -14.84 -4.11
C VAL A 195 -23.71 -13.70 -4.72
N PRO A 196 -24.08 -13.20 -5.92
CA PRO A 196 -23.40 -12.06 -6.54
C PRO A 196 -23.32 -10.85 -5.62
N VAL A 197 -22.22 -10.10 -5.68
CA VAL A 197 -22.05 -8.87 -4.89
C VAL A 197 -23.19 -7.87 -5.08
N GLU A 198 -23.81 -7.88 -6.26
CA GLU A 198 -24.92 -6.97 -6.56
C GLU A 198 -26.17 -7.24 -5.72
N ASP A 199 -26.42 -8.51 -5.40
CA ASP A 199 -27.60 -8.96 -4.65
C ASP A 199 -27.29 -9.17 -3.17
N TYR A 200 -26.03 -9.46 -2.83
CA TYR A 200 -25.64 -9.91 -1.49
C TYR A 200 -26.03 -8.89 -0.41
N LEU A 201 -25.72 -7.61 -0.63
CA LEU A 201 -25.95 -6.57 0.37
C LEU A 201 -27.43 -6.32 0.63
N GLU A 202 -28.22 -6.28 -0.44
CA GLU A 202 -29.67 -6.09 -0.33
C GLU A 202 -30.33 -7.29 0.35
N ARG A 203 -29.98 -8.51 -0.07
CA ARG A 203 -30.54 -9.74 0.50
C ARG A 203 -30.20 -9.95 1.97
N CYS A 204 -29.00 -9.54 2.39
CA CYS A 204 -28.52 -9.81 3.75
C CYS A 204 -28.73 -8.65 4.72
N PHE A 205 -28.81 -7.40 4.23
CA PHE A 205 -28.74 -6.22 5.10
C PHE A 205 -29.85 -5.19 4.89
N SER A 206 -30.87 -5.47 4.08
CA SER A 206 -32.02 -4.55 3.88
C SER A 206 -32.70 -4.10 5.18
N ASN A 207 -32.79 -5.01 6.16
CA ASN A 207 -33.42 -4.75 7.46
C ASN A 207 -32.41 -4.64 8.62
N ALA A 208 -31.12 -4.55 8.31
CA ALA A 208 -30.04 -4.58 9.30
C ALA A 208 -29.67 -3.20 9.86
N GLY A 209 -30.39 -2.13 9.50
CA GLY A 209 -30.15 -0.78 10.02
C GLY A 209 -28.96 -0.05 9.41
N PHE A 210 -28.41 -0.53 8.30
CA PHE A 210 -27.43 0.21 7.51
C PHE A 210 -28.11 1.22 6.60
N LEU A 211 -27.54 2.42 6.50
CA LEU A 211 -27.99 3.42 5.52
C LEU A 211 -27.70 2.92 4.08
N PRO A 212 -28.55 3.24 3.09
CA PRO A 212 -28.33 2.87 1.69
C PRO A 212 -26.94 3.26 1.17
N GLU A 213 -26.47 4.47 1.51
CA GLU A 213 -25.16 5.00 1.13
C GLU A 213 -24.02 4.19 1.76
N THR A 214 -24.23 3.66 2.96
CA THR A 214 -23.25 2.79 3.65
C THR A 214 -23.12 1.45 2.93
N LEU A 215 -24.24 0.87 2.48
CA LEU A 215 -24.24 -0.35 1.67
C LEU A 215 -23.63 -0.11 0.28
N GLU A 216 -23.93 1.01 -0.36
CA GLU A 216 -23.31 1.39 -1.64
C GLU A 216 -21.78 1.53 -1.51
N LEU A 217 -21.32 2.23 -0.48
CA LEU A 217 -19.88 2.38 -0.21
C LEU A 217 -19.24 1.02 0.13
N THR A 218 -19.92 0.17 0.88
CA THR A 218 -19.46 -1.21 1.16
C THR A 218 -19.28 -1.99 -0.14
N ARG A 219 -20.25 -1.93 -1.07
CA ARG A 219 -20.17 -2.54 -2.39
C ARG A 219 -18.95 -2.06 -3.15
N PHE A 220 -18.73 -0.74 -3.16
CA PHE A 220 -17.57 -0.11 -3.79
C PHE A 220 -16.25 -0.66 -3.22
N LEU A 221 -16.12 -0.74 -1.89
CA LEU A 221 -14.91 -1.22 -1.22
C LEU A 221 -14.62 -2.70 -1.54
N ILE A 222 -15.64 -3.55 -1.53
CA ILE A 222 -15.50 -4.99 -1.83
C ILE A 222 -15.09 -5.19 -3.29
N THR A 223 -15.70 -4.43 -4.19
CA THR A 223 -15.42 -4.46 -5.63
C THR A 223 -14.00 -4.03 -5.94
N HIS A 224 -13.52 -2.98 -5.27
CA HIS A 224 -12.20 -2.40 -5.51
C HIS A 224 -11.16 -2.81 -4.46
N ARG A 225 -11.39 -3.89 -3.70
CA ARG A 225 -10.59 -4.29 -2.53
C ARG A 225 -9.09 -4.52 -2.79
N ARG A 226 -8.71 -4.71 -4.05
CA ARG A 226 -7.32 -4.90 -4.50
C ARG A 226 -6.78 -3.72 -5.30
N LEU A 227 -7.60 -2.71 -5.60
CA LEU A 227 -7.26 -1.67 -6.58
C LEU A 227 -5.96 -0.94 -6.24
N LEU A 228 -5.79 -0.49 -4.99
CA LEU A 228 -4.55 0.20 -4.58
C LEU A 228 -3.33 -0.70 -4.75
N GLU A 229 -3.43 -1.97 -4.37
CA GLU A 229 -2.33 -2.93 -4.50
C GLU A 229 -1.98 -3.23 -5.94
N ASP A 230 -2.99 -3.50 -6.75
CA ASP A 230 -2.82 -3.82 -8.17
C ASP A 230 -2.24 -2.61 -8.92
N LEU A 231 -2.60 -1.38 -8.51
CA LEU A 231 -2.02 -0.14 -9.06
C LEU A 231 -0.57 0.05 -8.64
N VAL A 232 -0.16 -0.28 -7.41
CA VAL A 232 1.24 -0.15 -6.99
C VAL A 232 2.08 -1.38 -7.37
N ALA A 233 1.49 -2.44 -7.93
CA ALA A 233 2.14 -3.73 -8.16
C ALA A 233 3.29 -3.70 -9.18
N ASP A 234 3.23 -2.82 -10.18
CA ASP A 234 4.30 -2.56 -11.15
C ASP A 234 5.24 -1.41 -10.72
N GLY A 235 5.21 -1.07 -9.42
CA GLY A 235 6.18 -0.20 -8.76
C GLY A 235 5.78 1.28 -8.76
N VAL A 236 6.13 2.00 -9.81
CA VAL A 236 6.21 3.47 -9.81
C VAL A 236 4.85 4.12 -9.96
N ASN A 237 4.51 5.08 -9.10
CA ASN A 237 3.29 5.85 -9.22
C ASN A 237 3.43 6.90 -10.32
N ASP A 238 2.55 6.85 -11.32
CA ASP A 238 2.54 7.77 -12.45
C ASP A 238 1.16 8.41 -12.62
N LYS A 239 1.09 9.41 -13.51
CA LYS A 239 -0.14 10.15 -13.80
C LYS A 239 -1.28 9.22 -14.24
N SER A 240 -1.00 8.16 -15.01
CA SER A 240 -2.01 7.23 -15.48
C SER A 240 -2.68 6.47 -14.33
N LYS A 241 -1.91 6.04 -13.33
CA LYS A 241 -2.44 5.40 -12.12
C LYS A 241 -3.26 6.37 -11.28
N VAL A 242 -2.79 7.60 -11.14
CA VAL A 242 -3.50 8.67 -10.42
C VAL A 242 -4.84 8.96 -11.09
N ASP A 243 -4.86 9.15 -12.40
CA ASP A 243 -6.08 9.41 -13.16
C ASP A 243 -7.05 8.22 -13.10
N ARG A 244 -6.54 6.98 -13.17
CA ARG A 244 -7.35 5.77 -13.01
C ARG A 244 -7.96 5.68 -11.61
N LEU A 245 -7.18 5.92 -10.55
CA LEU A 245 -7.69 5.88 -9.19
C LEU A 245 -8.69 7.00 -8.93
N ALA A 246 -8.41 8.21 -9.40
CA ALA A 246 -9.31 9.35 -9.31
C ALA A 246 -10.65 9.06 -10.01
N SER A 247 -10.60 8.49 -11.22
CA SER A 247 -11.79 8.12 -11.98
C SER A 247 -12.65 7.08 -11.27
N VAL A 248 -12.03 6.03 -10.70
CA VAL A 248 -12.77 4.99 -9.96
C VAL A 248 -13.37 5.54 -8.67
N CYS A 249 -12.60 6.35 -7.91
CA CYS A 249 -13.08 6.91 -6.65
C CYS A 249 -14.13 7.99 -6.85
N GLY A 250 -14.04 8.81 -7.91
CA GLY A 250 -15.00 9.89 -8.19
C GLY A 250 -14.99 11.05 -7.17
N GLY A 251 -14.21 10.95 -6.09
CA GLY A 251 -14.10 11.97 -5.05
C GLY A 251 -13.28 11.50 -3.85
N THR A 252 -13.06 12.43 -2.91
CA THR A 252 -12.17 12.26 -1.76
C THR A 252 -12.72 11.31 -0.71
N SER A 253 -14.04 11.28 -0.51
CA SER A 253 -14.70 10.37 0.45
C SER A 253 -14.46 8.90 0.10
N ARG A 254 -14.66 8.50 -1.17
CA ARG A 254 -14.40 7.13 -1.64
C ARG A 254 -12.91 6.80 -1.67
N LEU A 255 -12.06 7.77 -2.02
CA LEU A 255 -10.60 7.60 -1.94
C LEU A 255 -10.15 7.32 -0.50
N ARG A 256 -10.63 8.11 0.47
CA ARG A 256 -10.40 7.93 1.92
C ARG A 256 -10.89 6.56 2.39
N ALA A 257 -12.13 6.21 2.07
CA ALA A 257 -12.71 4.93 2.43
C ALA A 257 -11.87 3.75 1.92
N LEU A 258 -11.46 3.78 0.65
CA LEU A 258 -10.64 2.74 0.03
C LEU A 258 -9.26 2.62 0.68
N PHE A 259 -8.64 3.75 1.01
CA PHE A 259 -7.35 3.80 1.69
C PHE A 259 -7.43 3.21 3.10
N VAL A 260 -8.39 3.66 3.91
CA VAL A 260 -8.59 3.18 5.29
C VAL A 260 -8.93 1.69 5.31
N PHE A 261 -9.83 1.25 4.41
CA PHE A 261 -10.16 -0.17 4.22
C PHE A 261 -8.94 -0.99 3.84
N THR A 262 -8.16 -0.55 2.85
CA THR A 262 -6.96 -1.27 2.41
C THR A 262 -5.96 -1.39 3.55
N ARG A 263 -5.73 -0.32 4.32
CA ARG A 263 -4.84 -0.38 5.48
C ARG A 263 -5.33 -1.37 6.54
N ALA A 264 -6.62 -1.34 6.86
CA ALA A 264 -7.21 -2.24 7.85
C ALA A 264 -7.19 -3.70 7.39
N ASP A 265 -7.42 -3.98 6.11
CA ASP A 265 -7.38 -5.34 5.59
C ASP A 265 -5.97 -5.97 5.66
N ARG A 266 -4.95 -5.12 5.64
CA ARG A 266 -3.54 -5.54 5.62
C ARG A 266 -2.91 -5.65 7.01
N ALA A 267 -3.57 -5.16 8.04
CA ALA A 267 -3.08 -5.28 9.42
C ALA A 267 -2.82 -6.75 9.78
N GLY A 268 -1.65 -7.01 10.39
CA GLY A 268 -1.22 -8.31 10.86
C GLY A 268 -0.56 -9.25 9.82
N TRP A 269 -0.42 -8.86 8.54
CA TRP A 269 0.25 -9.72 7.54
C TRP A 269 1.07 -9.03 6.42
N LYS A 270 0.61 -7.87 5.92
CA LYS A 270 1.26 -7.05 4.88
C LYS A 270 1.16 -5.58 5.26
N ASP A 271 1.45 -5.34 6.53
CA ASP A 271 1.41 -4.02 7.12
C ASP A 271 2.68 -3.22 6.79
N ASN A 272 2.76 -2.02 7.34
CA ASN A 272 3.90 -1.14 7.18
C ASN A 272 5.22 -1.72 7.70
N VAL A 273 5.22 -2.79 8.53
CA VAL A 273 6.45 -3.40 9.06
C VAL A 273 6.92 -4.53 8.14
N THR A 274 5.99 -5.34 7.66
CA THR A 274 6.25 -6.51 6.82
C THR A 274 6.48 -6.15 5.35
N ASP A 275 5.82 -5.11 4.84
CA ASP A 275 6.00 -4.58 3.49
C ASP A 275 5.96 -3.02 3.45
N PRO A 276 6.90 -2.34 4.14
CA PRO A 276 6.97 -0.87 4.21
C PRO A 276 7.05 -0.20 2.85
N GLY A 277 7.72 -0.84 1.90
CA GLY A 277 7.89 -0.33 0.54
C GLY A 277 6.58 -0.24 -0.21
N ASN A 278 5.82 -1.33 -0.25
CA ASN A 278 4.52 -1.32 -0.88
C ASN A 278 3.56 -0.35 -0.17
N TRP A 279 3.60 -0.29 1.16
CA TRP A 279 2.78 0.66 1.92
C TRP A 279 3.17 2.12 1.66
N PHE A 280 4.46 2.43 1.48
CA PHE A 280 4.91 3.76 1.06
C PHE A 280 4.32 4.16 -0.29
N ALA A 281 4.34 3.26 -1.30
CA ALA A 281 3.74 3.56 -2.60
C ALA A 281 2.23 3.75 -2.54
N ILE A 282 1.51 3.00 -1.68
CA ILE A 282 0.07 3.18 -1.51
C ILE A 282 -0.23 4.58 -0.93
N ARG A 283 0.55 5.01 0.07
CA ARG A 283 0.41 6.34 0.66
C ARG A 283 0.75 7.46 -0.32
N GLU A 284 1.77 7.25 -1.15
CA GLU A 284 2.14 8.21 -2.19
C GLU A 284 1.06 8.31 -3.26
N LEU A 285 0.55 7.17 -3.75
CA LEU A 285 -0.55 7.12 -4.70
C LEU A 285 -1.81 7.81 -4.16
N TYR A 286 -2.12 7.59 -2.88
CA TYR A 286 -3.21 8.29 -2.21
C TYR A 286 -3.00 9.80 -2.24
N LYS A 287 -1.82 10.28 -1.80
CA LYS A 287 -1.48 11.71 -1.76
C LYS A 287 -1.63 12.34 -3.15
N MET A 288 -1.00 11.76 -4.18
CA MET A 288 -1.07 12.26 -5.55
C MET A 288 -2.52 12.30 -6.09
N THR A 289 -3.33 11.31 -5.73
CA THR A 289 -4.74 11.26 -6.13
C THR A 289 -5.61 12.24 -5.35
N TRP A 290 -5.29 12.48 -4.08
CA TRP A 290 -5.96 13.49 -3.29
C TRP A 290 -5.70 14.89 -3.84
N GLU A 291 -4.46 15.18 -4.25
CA GLU A 291 -4.08 16.43 -4.93
C GLU A 291 -4.76 16.60 -6.29
N ARG A 292 -5.14 15.50 -6.95
CA ARG A 292 -5.95 15.56 -8.18
C ARG A 292 -7.36 16.11 -7.95
N PHE A 293 -7.92 15.90 -6.75
CA PHE A 293 -9.21 16.46 -6.31
C PHE A 293 -9.08 17.83 -5.65
N HIS A 294 -7.89 18.17 -5.14
CA HIS A 294 -7.57 19.46 -4.56
C HIS A 294 -6.30 20.02 -5.24
N PRO A 295 -6.40 20.45 -6.52
CA PRO A 295 -5.24 20.89 -7.26
C PRO A 295 -4.53 22.02 -6.50
N PRO A 296 -3.23 21.88 -6.22
CA PRO A 296 -2.50 22.96 -5.59
C PRO A 296 -2.50 24.17 -6.52
N GLY A 297 -2.74 25.37 -5.97
CA GLY A 297 -2.68 26.61 -6.75
C GLY A 297 -1.32 26.83 -7.41
N ASN A 298 -0.25 26.38 -6.74
CA ASN A 298 1.09 26.26 -7.32
C ASN A 298 1.64 24.83 -7.09
N PRO A 299 1.95 24.06 -8.16
CA PRO A 299 2.60 22.74 -8.05
C PRO A 299 3.97 22.76 -7.36
N LEU A 300 4.64 23.90 -7.32
CA LEU A 300 5.88 24.13 -6.55
C LEU A 300 5.62 24.91 -5.25
N GLY A 301 4.38 25.00 -4.79
CA GLY A 301 4.03 25.79 -3.61
C GLY A 301 4.75 25.38 -2.33
N ILE A 302 5.19 24.11 -2.21
CA ILE A 302 6.06 23.65 -1.12
C ILE A 302 7.41 24.39 -1.16
N LEU A 303 7.98 24.59 -2.34
CA LEU A 303 9.23 25.33 -2.51
C LEU A 303 9.03 26.81 -2.15
N ASP A 304 7.93 27.43 -2.56
CA ASP A 304 7.60 28.81 -2.19
C ASP A 304 7.46 28.98 -0.67
N GLN A 305 6.81 28.01 0.00
CA GLN A 305 6.70 28.00 1.46
C GLN A 305 8.08 27.86 2.13
N MET A 306 8.97 27.04 1.57
CA MET A 306 10.34 26.91 2.07
C MET A 306 11.14 28.20 1.90
N LEU A 307 11.01 28.88 0.76
CA LEU A 307 11.59 30.21 0.51
C LEU A 307 11.08 31.23 1.53
N ALA A 308 9.77 31.32 1.74
CA ALA A 308 9.17 32.20 2.75
C ALA A 308 9.62 31.85 4.18
N GLY A 309 9.93 30.56 4.43
CA GLY A 309 10.48 30.06 5.69
C GLY A 309 11.99 30.27 5.89
N GLY A 310 12.66 30.96 4.96
CA GLY A 310 14.08 31.32 5.09
C GLY A 310 15.06 30.38 4.36
N MET A 311 14.58 29.53 3.44
CA MET A 311 15.47 28.82 2.52
C MET A 311 16.25 29.83 1.66
N PRO A 312 17.58 29.68 1.49
CA PRO A 312 18.36 30.51 0.57
C PRO A 312 17.87 30.40 -0.88
N GLU A 313 17.94 31.49 -1.66
CA GLU A 313 17.51 31.46 -3.07
C GLU A 313 18.38 30.51 -3.92
N GLU A 314 19.68 30.40 -3.59
CA GLU A 314 20.61 29.47 -4.24
C GLU A 314 20.19 28.00 -4.06
N ASP A 315 19.72 27.64 -2.86
CA ASP A 315 19.16 26.31 -2.58
C ASP A 315 17.88 26.09 -3.41
N ALA A 316 17.01 27.09 -3.44
CA ALA A 316 15.74 27.00 -4.14
C ALA A 316 15.90 26.89 -5.65
N GLU A 317 16.90 27.55 -6.25
CA GLU A 317 17.25 27.42 -7.66
C GLU A 317 17.51 25.96 -8.03
N VAL A 318 18.35 25.27 -7.25
CA VAL A 318 18.67 23.86 -7.51
C VAL A 318 17.44 22.97 -7.34
N MET A 319 16.63 23.22 -6.31
CA MET A 319 15.43 22.42 -6.09
C MET A 319 14.39 22.65 -7.18
N ARG A 320 14.25 23.88 -7.70
CA ARG A 320 13.32 24.23 -8.77
C ARG A 320 13.60 23.41 -10.05
N ASP A 321 14.86 23.11 -10.33
CA ASP A 321 15.27 22.31 -11.49
C ASP A 321 14.93 20.81 -11.38
N LEU A 322 14.71 20.28 -10.15
CA LEU A 322 14.17 18.92 -9.96
C LEU A 322 12.70 18.81 -10.43
N GLY A 323 11.99 19.93 -10.46
CA GLY A 323 10.67 20.06 -11.08
C GLY A 323 9.50 19.43 -10.34
N VAL A 324 8.32 19.49 -10.97
CA VAL A 324 7.02 19.11 -10.37
C VAL A 324 6.95 17.63 -10.00
N SER A 325 7.64 16.75 -10.73
CA SER A 325 7.66 15.31 -10.43
C SER A 325 8.25 15.01 -9.05
N PHE A 326 9.24 15.79 -8.60
CA PHE A 326 9.81 15.67 -7.26
C PHE A 326 8.85 16.23 -6.19
N PHE A 327 8.35 17.45 -6.40
CA PHE A 327 7.50 18.15 -5.42
C PHE A 327 6.10 17.57 -5.25
N GLY A 328 5.53 16.98 -6.31
CA GLY A 328 4.27 16.23 -6.23
C GLY A 328 4.43 14.85 -5.56
N GLY A 329 5.66 14.38 -5.37
CA GLY A 329 5.96 13.08 -4.77
C GLY A 329 6.04 13.08 -3.24
N ALA A 330 6.34 11.91 -2.69
CA ALA A 330 6.56 11.75 -1.25
C ALA A 330 7.91 12.29 -0.76
N TYR A 331 8.91 12.41 -1.64
CA TYR A 331 10.28 12.79 -1.28
C TYR A 331 10.49 14.28 -1.05
N ALA A 332 9.55 15.13 -1.48
CA ALA A 332 9.61 16.59 -1.35
C ALA A 332 9.87 17.06 0.09
N ARG A 333 9.42 16.32 1.10
CA ARG A 333 9.67 16.64 2.52
C ARG A 333 11.15 16.55 2.93
N HIS A 334 11.95 15.80 2.17
CA HIS A 334 13.37 15.61 2.46
C HIS A 334 14.23 16.74 1.87
N THR A 335 13.63 17.72 1.19
CA THR A 335 14.31 18.85 0.54
C THR A 335 15.34 19.52 1.44
N SER A 336 14.96 19.89 2.67
CA SER A 336 15.85 20.57 3.61
C SER A 336 17.08 19.76 4.04
N ARG A 337 17.09 18.44 3.80
CA ARG A 337 18.23 17.57 4.11
C ARG A 337 19.31 17.56 3.02
N PHE A 338 18.99 18.02 1.82
CA PHE A 338 19.85 17.92 0.64
C PHE A 338 20.06 19.24 -0.10
N SER A 339 19.14 20.21 0.00
CA SER A 339 19.18 21.45 -0.80
C SER A 339 20.51 22.19 -0.70
N GLY A 340 21.00 22.44 0.51
CA GLY A 340 22.25 23.17 0.72
C GLY A 340 23.48 22.44 0.21
N HIS A 341 23.48 21.10 0.24
CA HIS A 341 24.58 20.30 -0.32
C HIS A 341 24.55 20.32 -1.85
N LEU A 342 23.36 20.25 -2.44
CA LEU A 342 23.19 20.34 -3.89
C LEU A 342 23.59 21.73 -4.40
N ALA A 343 23.26 22.80 -3.67
CA ALA A 343 23.76 24.15 -3.96
C ALA A 343 25.29 24.25 -3.84
N ALA A 344 25.89 23.65 -2.80
CA ALA A 344 27.35 23.62 -2.64
C ALA A 344 28.07 22.86 -3.77
N LEU A 345 27.49 21.74 -4.25
CA LEU A 345 27.98 21.01 -5.42
C LEU A 345 27.89 21.88 -6.69
N HIS A 346 26.75 22.53 -6.92
CA HIS A 346 26.55 23.43 -8.07
C HIS A 346 27.61 24.54 -8.11
N GLN A 347 27.89 25.12 -6.94
CA GLN A 347 28.86 26.21 -6.78
C GLN A 347 30.32 25.73 -6.69
N LYS A 348 30.56 24.42 -6.78
CA LYS A 348 31.90 23.80 -6.64
C LYS A 348 32.57 24.10 -5.30
N ARG A 349 31.78 24.40 -4.26
CA ARG A 349 32.25 24.48 -2.87
C ARG A 349 32.40 23.10 -2.25
N GLU A 350 31.72 22.12 -2.84
CA GLU A 350 31.78 20.71 -2.50
C GLU A 350 31.99 19.89 -3.78
N THR A 351 32.59 18.70 -3.65
CA THR A 351 32.81 17.78 -4.78
C THR A 351 32.34 16.37 -4.47
N GLU A 352 32.21 16.02 -3.19
CA GLU A 352 31.80 14.69 -2.75
C GLU A 352 30.26 14.55 -2.71
N PRO A 353 29.72 13.37 -3.07
CA PRO A 353 28.29 13.13 -2.96
C PRO A 353 27.84 13.07 -1.49
N LEU A 354 26.66 13.57 -1.15
CA LEU A 354 26.08 13.41 0.18
C LEU A 354 25.18 12.18 0.25
N LEU A 355 25.50 11.28 1.17
CA LEU A 355 24.73 10.06 1.46
C LEU A 355 24.04 10.21 2.82
N ARG A 356 22.71 10.01 2.88
CA ARG A 356 21.93 10.06 4.13
C ARG A 356 20.94 8.91 4.24
N MET A 357 20.88 8.31 5.41
CA MET A 357 19.79 7.40 5.79
C MET A 357 18.55 8.21 6.21
N LEU A 358 17.42 7.88 5.62
CA LEU A 358 16.11 8.48 5.88
C LEU A 358 15.14 7.39 6.34
N HIS A 359 14.19 7.79 7.18
CA HIS A 359 13.20 6.88 7.74
C HIS A 359 11.81 7.42 7.49
N ASP A 360 11.00 6.62 6.79
CA ASP A 360 9.62 6.95 6.43
C ASP A 360 8.69 5.85 6.95
N GLY A 361 8.30 6.01 8.22
CA GLY A 361 7.74 4.91 9.01
C GLY A 361 8.79 3.80 9.17
N ALA A 362 8.43 2.57 8.81
CA ALA A 362 9.35 1.44 8.79
C ALA A 362 10.12 1.29 7.45
N SER A 363 9.91 2.19 6.48
CA SER A 363 10.74 2.20 5.28
C SER A 363 12.08 2.88 5.57
N ILE A 364 13.17 2.23 5.16
CA ILE A 364 14.53 2.73 5.26
C ILE A 364 15.00 3.12 3.87
N ILE A 365 15.41 4.38 3.71
CA ILE A 365 15.73 4.95 2.41
C ILE A 365 17.14 5.55 2.46
N LEU A 366 18.00 5.17 1.52
CA LEU A 366 19.27 5.83 1.27
C LEU A 366 19.04 6.96 0.25
N GLY A 367 19.16 8.20 0.71
CA GLY A 367 19.13 9.39 -0.14
C GLY A 367 20.54 9.82 -0.54
N ILE A 368 20.72 10.16 -1.82
CA ILE A 368 22.01 10.41 -2.45
C ILE A 368 21.92 11.71 -3.24
N ALA A 369 22.68 12.74 -2.84
CA ALA A 369 22.85 13.97 -3.60
C ALA A 369 24.25 14.01 -4.22
N ALA A 370 24.35 14.08 -5.55
CA ALA A 370 25.61 13.94 -6.26
C ALA A 370 25.66 14.76 -7.56
N ASN A 371 26.84 14.87 -8.16
CA ASN A 371 26.95 15.24 -9.57
C ASN A 371 26.26 14.15 -10.42
N ASN A 372 25.46 14.57 -11.39
CA ASN A 372 24.76 13.66 -12.29
C ASN A 372 25.73 13.15 -13.36
N ILE A 373 26.37 12.04 -13.06
CA ILE A 373 27.27 11.35 -13.99
C ILE A 373 26.53 10.24 -14.74
N GLN A 374 26.98 9.97 -15.96
CA GLN A 374 26.46 8.85 -16.74
C GLN A 374 26.73 7.53 -16.00
N GLY A 375 25.69 6.71 -15.84
CA GLY A 375 25.79 5.43 -15.12
C GLY A 375 25.80 5.54 -13.58
N LEU A 376 25.45 6.70 -12.99
CA LEU A 376 25.37 6.88 -11.54
C LEU A 376 24.56 5.78 -10.83
N ALA A 377 23.36 5.46 -11.35
CA ALA A 377 22.51 4.41 -10.81
C ALA A 377 23.17 3.02 -10.85
N ALA A 378 24.00 2.74 -11.87
CA ALA A 378 24.74 1.48 -11.98
C ALA A 378 25.86 1.41 -10.92
N ALA A 379 26.59 2.50 -10.69
CA ALA A 379 27.59 2.59 -9.64
C ALA A 379 26.97 2.32 -8.26
N ILE A 380 25.87 3.01 -7.93
CA ILE A 380 25.17 2.85 -6.64
C ILE A 380 24.65 1.42 -6.46
N CYS A 381 23.96 0.87 -7.46
CA CYS A 381 23.42 -0.48 -7.38
C CYS A 381 24.52 -1.54 -7.24
N HIS A 382 25.67 -1.34 -7.90
CA HIS A 382 26.83 -2.22 -7.79
C HIS A 382 27.47 -2.16 -6.40
N THR A 383 27.69 -0.97 -5.83
CA THR A 383 28.23 -0.87 -4.47
C THR A 383 27.29 -1.55 -3.48
N LEU A 384 25.99 -1.30 -3.57
CA LEU A 384 25.01 -1.89 -2.65
C LEU A 384 24.98 -3.42 -2.77
N TRP A 385 24.94 -3.95 -4.00
CA TRP A 385 24.94 -5.38 -4.25
C TRP A 385 26.20 -6.08 -3.73
N THR A 386 27.39 -5.56 -4.05
CA THR A 386 28.67 -6.18 -3.63
C THR A 386 28.89 -6.16 -2.12
N ASN A 387 28.13 -5.34 -1.38
CA ASN A 387 28.17 -5.28 0.08
C ASN A 387 26.92 -5.92 0.73
N GLY A 388 26.12 -6.68 -0.02
CA GLY A 388 24.97 -7.40 0.52
C GLY A 388 23.84 -6.50 1.03
N VAL A 389 23.70 -5.29 0.49
CA VAL A 389 22.63 -4.34 0.83
C VAL A 389 21.56 -4.37 -0.27
N PRO A 390 20.50 -5.18 -0.14
CA PRO A 390 19.49 -5.31 -1.17
C PRO A 390 18.59 -4.07 -1.27
N VAL A 391 18.42 -3.58 -2.49
CA VAL A 391 17.44 -2.56 -2.87
C VAL A 391 16.22 -3.26 -3.46
N PHE A 392 15.03 -2.79 -3.08
CA PHE A 392 13.79 -3.26 -3.71
C PHE A 392 13.07 -2.16 -4.50
N ARG A 393 13.42 -0.88 -4.32
CA ARG A 393 12.83 0.24 -5.09
C ARG A 393 13.75 1.45 -5.12
N SER A 394 13.71 2.24 -6.18
CA SER A 394 14.27 3.59 -6.18
C SER A 394 13.49 4.58 -7.03
N HIS A 395 13.66 5.86 -6.70
CA HIS A 395 13.24 7.00 -7.51
C HIS A 395 14.45 7.93 -7.68
N LEU A 396 14.72 8.31 -8.92
CA LEU A 396 15.90 9.04 -9.32
C LEU A 396 15.47 10.37 -9.91
N PHE A 397 16.00 11.47 -9.37
CA PHE A 397 15.65 12.83 -9.78
C PHE A 397 16.91 13.53 -10.28
N SER A 398 16.77 14.32 -11.33
CA SER A 398 17.90 15.06 -11.92
C SER A 398 17.55 16.52 -12.09
N ALA A 399 18.37 17.39 -11.49
CA ALA A 399 18.45 18.79 -11.86
C ALA A 399 19.33 18.85 -13.12
N THR A 400 18.68 18.63 -14.27
CA THR A 400 19.34 18.37 -15.55
C THR A 400 20.12 19.58 -16.04
N ASN A 401 19.63 20.80 -15.80
CA ASN A 401 20.30 22.02 -16.23
C ASN A 401 21.54 22.32 -15.39
N LEU A 402 21.61 21.74 -14.19
CA LEU A 402 22.69 21.97 -13.22
C LEU A 402 23.66 20.79 -13.13
N GLY A 403 23.39 19.69 -13.84
CA GLY A 403 24.22 18.49 -13.81
C GLY A 403 24.24 17.80 -12.44
N LEU A 404 23.12 17.84 -11.71
CA LEU A 404 23.01 17.28 -10.35
C LEU A 404 21.92 16.21 -10.27
N ALA A 405 22.10 15.26 -9.35
CA ALA A 405 21.19 14.16 -9.08
C ALA A 405 20.79 14.13 -7.61
N LEU A 406 19.53 13.77 -7.36
CA LEU A 406 18.99 13.49 -6.04
C LEU A 406 18.21 12.16 -6.11
N ASP A 407 18.82 11.10 -5.62
CA ASP A 407 18.33 9.74 -5.79
C ASP A 407 17.93 9.11 -4.45
N PHE A 408 16.86 8.33 -4.44
CA PHE A 408 16.33 7.67 -3.24
C PHE A 408 16.17 6.17 -3.46
N PHE A 409 16.92 5.37 -2.70
CA PHE A 409 16.91 3.91 -2.77
C PHE A 409 16.29 3.32 -1.50
N HIS A 410 15.17 2.60 -1.63
CA HIS A 410 14.55 1.89 -0.53
C HIS A 410 15.25 0.54 -0.30
N LEU A 411 15.71 0.34 0.92
CA LEU A 411 16.47 -0.84 1.33
C LEU A 411 15.52 -1.93 1.84
N ARG A 412 15.83 -3.20 1.56
CA ARG A 412 14.96 -4.31 1.98
C ARG A 412 14.80 -4.33 3.50
N PRO A 413 13.57 -4.42 4.02
CA PRO A 413 13.32 -4.49 5.45
C PRO A 413 13.99 -5.70 6.08
N GLY A 414 14.39 -5.57 7.34
CA GLY A 414 15.03 -6.66 8.08
C GLY A 414 16.45 -7.03 7.60
N THR A 415 17.03 -6.25 6.68
CA THR A 415 18.42 -6.44 6.23
C THR A 415 19.37 -5.44 6.88
N ALA A 416 20.66 -5.76 6.90
CA ALA A 416 21.66 -4.88 7.46
C ALA A 416 21.71 -3.57 6.66
N GLN A 417 21.66 -2.44 7.37
CA GLN A 417 21.83 -1.13 6.76
C GLN A 417 23.30 -0.91 6.37
N PRO A 418 23.58 -0.10 5.33
CA PRO A 418 24.95 0.21 4.95
C PRO A 418 25.65 0.94 6.09
N GLY A 419 26.69 0.32 6.65
CA GLY A 419 27.57 0.95 7.63
C GLY A 419 28.46 2.03 7.00
N ARG A 420 29.21 2.74 7.83
CA ARG A 420 30.12 3.83 7.39
C ARG A 420 31.06 3.38 6.28
N GLU A 421 31.64 2.19 6.38
CA GLU A 421 32.57 1.65 5.38
C GLU A 421 31.94 1.49 3.98
N VAL A 422 30.69 1.03 3.94
CA VAL A 422 29.93 0.87 2.69
C VAL A 422 29.63 2.23 2.07
N LEU A 423 29.28 3.22 2.90
CA LEU A 423 29.04 4.59 2.44
C LEU A 423 30.31 5.25 1.91
N GLU A 424 31.45 5.09 2.57
CA GLU A 424 32.74 5.60 2.08
C GLU A 424 33.17 4.91 0.78
N LYS A 425 32.95 3.59 0.67
CA LYS A 425 33.17 2.86 -0.58
C LYS A 425 32.26 3.40 -1.69
N MET A 426 31.00 3.69 -1.40
CA MET A 426 30.06 4.27 -2.36
C MET A 426 30.49 5.64 -2.85
N ARG A 427 30.98 6.53 -1.98
CA ARG A 427 31.55 7.82 -2.39
C ARG A 427 32.67 7.65 -3.42
N ARG A 428 33.62 6.75 -3.12
CA ARG A 428 34.73 6.43 -4.04
C ARG A 428 34.25 5.82 -5.35
N GLU A 429 33.27 4.91 -5.33
CA GLU A 429 32.75 4.30 -6.56
C GLU A 429 31.96 5.31 -7.41
N ILE A 430 31.18 6.21 -6.80
CA ILE A 430 30.52 7.31 -7.53
C ILE A 430 31.58 8.20 -8.20
N ALA A 431 32.67 8.54 -7.50
CA ALA A 431 33.76 9.33 -8.07
C ALA A 431 34.53 8.60 -9.19
N ALA A 432 34.71 7.28 -9.06
CA ALA A 432 35.40 6.46 -10.05
C ALA A 432 34.58 6.18 -11.32
N GLY A 433 33.25 6.26 -11.21
CA GLY A 433 32.31 5.98 -12.31
C GLY A 433 31.73 4.55 -12.27
N PRO A 434 30.81 4.24 -13.20
CA PRO A 434 30.08 2.97 -13.22
C PRO A 434 31.00 1.76 -13.40
N PRO A 435 30.62 0.58 -12.87
CA PRO A 435 31.40 -0.64 -12.98
C PRO A 435 31.61 -1.04 -14.45
N SER A 436 32.78 -1.63 -14.74
CA SER A 436 33.02 -2.22 -16.06
C SER A 436 32.01 -3.32 -16.36
N ARG A 437 31.77 -3.59 -17.66
CA ARG A 437 30.86 -4.65 -18.09
C ARG A 437 31.23 -6.02 -17.48
N ALA A 438 32.52 -6.31 -17.33
CA ALA A 438 33.01 -7.58 -16.77
C ALA A 438 32.75 -7.72 -15.25
N ALA A 439 32.46 -6.63 -14.54
CA ALA A 439 32.15 -6.63 -13.12
C ALA A 439 30.64 -6.82 -12.83
N LEU A 440 29.80 -6.88 -13.86
CA LEU A 440 28.36 -7.10 -13.71
C LEU A 440 28.07 -8.57 -13.40
N PRO A 441 27.07 -8.87 -12.54
CA PRO A 441 26.67 -10.24 -12.29
C PRO A 441 26.07 -10.89 -13.54
N ALA A 442 26.35 -12.18 -13.70
CA ALA A 442 25.79 -13.06 -14.72
C ALA A 442 24.57 -13.78 -14.17
N LEU A 443 23.37 -13.37 -14.59
CA LEU A 443 22.13 -13.96 -14.11
C LEU A 443 21.21 -14.33 -15.28
N PRO A 444 20.54 -15.49 -15.22
CA PRO A 444 19.62 -15.90 -16.26
C PRO A 444 18.41 -14.95 -16.32
N VAL A 445 17.98 -14.62 -17.53
CA VAL A 445 16.77 -13.83 -17.79
C VAL A 445 15.82 -14.66 -18.65
N SER A 446 14.68 -15.08 -18.10
CA SER A 446 13.71 -15.88 -18.85
C SER A 446 12.75 -15.03 -19.65
N ASN A 447 12.49 -13.79 -19.23
CA ASN A 447 11.60 -12.88 -19.97
C ASN A 447 12.04 -11.42 -19.85
N MET A 448 11.89 -10.68 -20.94
CA MET A 448 12.17 -9.25 -21.03
C MET A 448 11.19 -8.58 -21.99
N VAL A 449 10.47 -7.57 -21.50
CA VAL A 449 9.46 -6.81 -22.25
C VAL A 449 9.74 -5.32 -22.09
N MET A 450 9.73 -4.58 -23.20
CA MET A 450 9.88 -3.13 -23.21
C MET A 450 8.63 -2.48 -23.79
N GLU A 451 8.06 -1.51 -23.06
CA GLU A 451 6.85 -0.80 -23.42
C GLU A 451 7.09 0.71 -23.38
N ARG A 452 6.60 1.45 -24.37
CA ARG A 452 6.59 2.92 -24.31
C ARG A 452 5.47 3.37 -23.36
N ARG A 453 5.80 4.20 -22.36
CA ARG A 453 4.81 4.76 -21.42
C ARG A 453 4.38 6.17 -21.81
N ASP A 454 5.34 6.97 -22.29
CA ASP A 454 5.13 8.32 -22.80
C ASP A 454 6.16 8.61 -23.91
N SER A 455 6.12 9.81 -24.49
CA SER A 455 7.05 10.34 -25.49
C SER A 455 8.53 10.15 -25.11
N LYS A 456 8.88 10.29 -23.82
CA LYS A 456 10.27 10.23 -23.32
C LYS A 456 10.57 9.05 -22.38
N VAL A 457 9.55 8.33 -21.92
CA VAL A 457 9.70 7.31 -20.87
C VAL A 457 9.36 5.93 -21.40
N MET A 458 10.32 5.02 -21.24
CA MET A 458 10.22 3.59 -21.50
C MET A 458 10.07 2.83 -20.19
N ARG A 459 9.38 1.71 -20.26
CA ARG A 459 9.27 0.73 -19.20
C ARG A 459 9.89 -0.57 -19.65
N LEU A 460 10.89 -1.04 -18.92
CA LEU A 460 11.47 -2.35 -19.07
C LEU A 460 10.99 -3.25 -17.93
N ARG A 461 10.38 -4.39 -18.26
CA ARG A 461 10.07 -5.47 -17.31
C ARG A 461 10.99 -6.65 -17.59
N VAL A 462 11.63 -7.15 -16.56
CA VAL A 462 12.58 -8.26 -16.61
C VAL A 462 12.18 -9.31 -15.60
N TRP A 463 12.28 -10.57 -15.98
CA TRP A 463 12.08 -11.71 -15.11
C TRP A 463 13.32 -12.60 -15.11
N SER A 464 13.80 -12.94 -13.91
CA SER A 464 14.85 -13.92 -13.70
C SER A 464 14.31 -15.03 -12.80
N PRO A 465 14.63 -16.31 -13.06
CA PRO A 465 14.26 -17.40 -12.17
C PRO A 465 15.09 -17.40 -10.88
N GLU A 466 16.13 -16.57 -10.79
CA GLU A 466 16.95 -16.45 -9.60
C GLU A 466 16.45 -15.36 -8.65
N THR A 467 16.46 -15.67 -7.35
CA THR A 467 16.09 -14.75 -6.27
C THR A 467 17.30 -13.97 -5.76
N SER A 468 18.08 -13.36 -6.65
CA SER A 468 19.31 -12.62 -6.28
C SER A 468 19.14 -11.10 -6.44
N GLY A 469 19.72 -10.33 -5.53
CA GLY A 469 19.79 -8.86 -5.65
C GLY A 469 20.65 -8.38 -6.83
N GLY A 470 21.39 -9.29 -7.46
CA GLY A 470 22.28 -8.97 -8.59
C GLY A 470 21.52 -8.60 -9.86
N LEU A 471 20.25 -9.01 -10.03
CA LEU A 471 19.48 -8.70 -11.23
C LEU A 471 19.37 -7.18 -11.44
N LEU A 472 19.16 -6.45 -10.36
CA LEU A 472 19.12 -4.99 -10.40
C LEU A 472 20.46 -4.40 -10.85
N CYS A 473 21.57 -4.87 -10.27
CA CYS A 473 22.92 -4.42 -10.62
C CYS A 473 23.26 -4.73 -12.09
N MET A 474 22.98 -5.94 -12.56
CA MET A 474 23.17 -6.33 -13.95
C MET A 474 22.39 -5.40 -14.88
N MET A 475 21.09 -5.21 -14.63
CA MET A 475 20.24 -4.47 -15.55
C MET A 475 20.53 -2.97 -15.56
N THR A 476 20.86 -2.33 -14.43
CA THR A 476 21.27 -0.91 -14.44
C THR A 476 22.60 -0.72 -15.14
N GLY A 477 23.56 -1.65 -14.98
CA GLY A 477 24.81 -1.66 -15.72
C GLY A 477 24.63 -1.86 -17.22
N LEU A 478 23.80 -2.82 -17.64
CA LEU A 478 23.52 -3.06 -19.06
C LEU A 478 22.76 -1.90 -19.72
N LEU A 479 21.82 -1.27 -19.02
CA LEU A 479 21.16 -0.06 -19.53
C LEU A 479 22.17 1.08 -19.81
N TYR A 480 23.18 1.22 -18.95
CA TYR A 480 24.28 2.15 -19.17
C TYR A 480 25.15 1.72 -20.36
N HIS A 481 25.76 0.54 -20.32
CA HIS A 481 26.75 0.09 -21.32
C HIS A 481 26.15 -0.14 -22.71
N ALA A 482 24.94 -0.70 -22.78
CA ALA A 482 24.32 -1.10 -24.04
C ALA A 482 23.45 0.00 -24.64
N LEU A 483 22.76 0.79 -23.81
CA LEU A 483 21.72 1.70 -24.33
C LEU A 483 22.01 3.17 -24.12
N ASP A 484 22.99 3.54 -23.28
CA ASP A 484 23.17 4.93 -22.84
C ASP A 484 21.86 5.52 -22.29
N ALA A 485 21.16 4.72 -21.48
CA ALA A 485 19.84 5.06 -20.96
C ALA A 485 19.93 5.84 -19.64
N GLY A 486 19.15 6.92 -19.52
CA GLY A 486 18.90 7.57 -18.23
C GLY A 486 17.83 6.80 -17.45
N ILE A 487 18.05 6.53 -16.17
CA ILE A 487 17.11 5.79 -15.33
C ILE A 487 16.33 6.77 -14.46
N TYR A 488 15.02 6.60 -14.36
CA TYR A 488 14.13 7.44 -13.56
C TYR A 488 13.64 6.73 -12.29
N ALA A 489 13.42 5.42 -12.37
CA ALA A 489 12.94 4.64 -11.23
C ALA A 489 13.12 3.14 -11.48
N LEU A 490 13.12 2.36 -10.41
CA LEU A 490 13.20 0.91 -10.45
C LEU A 490 12.40 0.28 -9.32
N ASP A 491 11.90 -0.94 -9.52
CA ASP A 491 11.19 -1.75 -8.54
C ASP A 491 11.58 -3.22 -8.75
N SER A 492 12.09 -3.86 -7.70
CA SER A 492 12.58 -5.25 -7.68
C SER A 492 11.84 -6.05 -6.62
N ARG A 493 11.14 -7.09 -7.06
CA ARG A 493 10.32 -7.96 -6.19
C ARG A 493 10.80 -9.39 -6.28
N ALA A 494 11.06 -9.97 -5.12
CA ALA A 494 11.18 -11.42 -5.02
C ALA A 494 9.77 -12.02 -5.06
N GLU A 495 9.58 -12.98 -5.96
CA GLU A 495 8.39 -13.79 -6.11
C GLU A 495 8.77 -15.25 -5.82
N THR A 496 7.79 -16.15 -5.72
CA THR A 496 8.01 -17.54 -5.27
C THR A 496 8.92 -18.33 -6.23
N ASP A 497 8.93 -17.94 -7.50
CA ASP A 497 9.60 -18.60 -8.62
C ASP A 497 10.70 -17.74 -9.28
N GLY A 498 11.07 -16.61 -8.67
CA GLY A 498 12.13 -15.75 -9.22
C GLY A 498 12.11 -14.30 -8.74
N THR A 499 12.77 -13.43 -9.50
CA THR A 499 12.77 -11.98 -9.27
C THR A 499 12.17 -11.25 -10.46
N ARG A 500 11.20 -10.39 -10.18
CA ARG A 500 10.65 -9.44 -11.15
C ARG A 500 11.27 -8.07 -10.95
N LEU A 501 11.78 -7.49 -12.04
CA LEU A 501 12.30 -6.14 -12.07
C LEU A 501 11.50 -5.28 -13.04
N THR A 502 11.15 -4.06 -12.62
CA THR A 502 10.60 -3.01 -13.49
C THR A 502 11.52 -1.81 -13.44
N ILE A 503 11.95 -1.30 -14.59
CA ILE A 503 12.78 -0.08 -14.70
C ILE A 503 12.07 0.93 -15.59
N LEU A 504 11.94 2.16 -15.12
CA LEU A 504 11.57 3.30 -15.95
C LEU A 504 12.84 4.02 -16.39
N HIS A 505 13.01 4.20 -17.69
CA HIS A 505 14.21 4.79 -18.27
C HIS A 505 13.88 5.60 -19.53
N SER A 506 14.84 6.36 -20.02
CA SER A 506 14.80 6.98 -21.35
C SER A 506 15.62 6.17 -22.35
N LEU A 507 15.39 6.46 -23.63
CA LEU A 507 16.26 6.03 -24.71
C LEU A 507 16.79 7.26 -25.44
N PRO A 508 18.03 7.21 -25.97
CA PRO A 508 18.51 8.22 -26.90
C PRO A 508 17.56 8.35 -28.10
N SER A 509 17.37 9.56 -28.63
CA SER A 509 16.40 9.86 -29.71
C SER A 509 16.54 9.00 -30.96
N ARG A 510 17.74 8.47 -31.21
CA ARG A 510 18.07 7.59 -32.34
C ARG A 510 17.70 6.12 -32.14
N MET A 511 17.27 5.72 -30.95
CA MET A 511 17.07 4.32 -30.58
C MET A 511 15.58 3.98 -30.48
N THR A 512 15.15 2.96 -31.24
CA THR A 512 13.79 2.42 -31.15
C THR A 512 13.67 1.43 -30.00
N PRO A 513 12.48 1.26 -29.40
CA PRO A 513 12.23 0.26 -28.36
C PRO A 513 12.62 -1.16 -28.78
N GLU A 514 12.34 -1.53 -30.02
CA GLU A 514 12.60 -2.87 -30.56
C GLU A 514 14.10 -3.13 -30.66
N ASN A 515 14.88 -2.15 -31.15
CA ASN A 515 16.33 -2.25 -31.25
C ASN A 515 16.99 -2.25 -29.87
N ALA A 516 16.49 -1.42 -28.94
CA ALA A 516 16.96 -1.42 -27.55
C ALA A 516 16.75 -2.77 -26.88
N LEU A 517 15.55 -3.36 -27.02
CA LEU A 517 15.22 -4.66 -26.46
C LEU A 517 16.05 -5.78 -27.09
N ALA A 518 16.24 -5.78 -28.41
CA ALA A 518 17.10 -6.75 -29.09
C ALA A 518 18.54 -6.68 -28.59
N ARG A 519 19.08 -5.48 -28.40
CA ARG A 519 20.43 -5.27 -27.87
C ARG A 519 20.56 -5.79 -26.44
N LEU A 520 19.61 -5.48 -25.55
CA LEU A 520 19.61 -6.00 -24.18
C LEU A 520 19.52 -7.53 -24.12
N ARG A 521 18.73 -8.17 -24.99
CA ARG A 521 18.64 -9.63 -25.07
C ARG A 521 19.96 -10.28 -25.52
N ALA A 522 20.63 -9.69 -26.50
CA ALA A 522 21.95 -10.14 -26.92
C ALA A 522 22.97 -9.99 -25.79
N GLU A 523 22.94 -8.85 -25.09
CA GLU A 523 23.85 -8.56 -23.98
C GLU A 523 23.66 -9.50 -22.80
N THR A 524 22.41 -9.77 -22.39
CA THR A 524 22.12 -10.72 -21.31
C THR A 524 22.55 -12.15 -21.64
N SER A 525 22.47 -12.55 -22.92
CA SER A 525 22.96 -13.86 -23.39
C SER A 525 24.48 -13.97 -23.46
N LEU A 526 25.19 -12.84 -23.45
CA LEU A 526 26.67 -12.80 -23.44
C LEU A 526 27.25 -12.77 -22.03
N VAL A 527 26.44 -12.41 -21.04
CA VAL A 527 26.85 -12.37 -19.63
C VAL A 527 26.48 -13.67 -18.91
N ALA A 528 25.37 -14.32 -19.27
CA ALA A 528 25.00 -15.68 -18.83
C ALA A 528 25.88 -16.75 -19.48
#